data_AF-A0A0R1L758-F1
#
_entry.id   AF-A0A0R1L758-F1
#
_cell.length_a   1.000
_cell.length_b   1.000
_cell.length_c   1.000
_cell.angle_alpha   90.00
_cell.angle_beta   90.00
_cell.angle_gamma   90.00
#
_symmetry.space_group_name_H-M   'P 1'
#
loop_
_entity.id
_entity.type
_entity.pdbx_description
1 polymer ?
#
loop_
_entity_poly.entity_id
_entity_poly.type
_entity_poly.pdbx_seq_one_letter_code
_entity_poly.pdbx_strand_id
1 'polypeptide(L)'
;MADGYEYPLIDGLNVDEIIDVVNFFQTVEQAYEQSNGVKRADFIDAYRKFQQIVPSKMEQKQLEKEFEQRSGYSAYQVVKISKDAQSINLKIHEA
;
A
#
# COMPACT_ATOMS: atom_id res chain seq x y z
N MET A 1 22.33 33.90 14.63
CA MET A 1 21.79 32.70 15.31
C MET A 1 21.18 31.88 14.20
N ALA A 2 21.77 30.73 13.89
CA ALA A 2 21.24 29.85 12.85
C ALA A 2 20.14 29.03 13.51
N ASP A 3 18.89 29.48 13.36
CA ASP A 3 17.72 28.69 13.72
C ASP A 3 17.79 27.38 12.93
N GLY A 4 17.77 26.28 13.66
CA GLY A 4 18.05 24.94 13.17
C GLY A 4 17.17 24.59 11.98
N TYR A 5 17.78 23.98 10.97
CA TYR A 5 17.07 23.40 9.84
C TYR A 5 16.05 22.38 10.35
N GLU A 6 14.77 22.73 10.33
CA GLU A 6 13.70 21.75 10.40
C GLU A 6 13.65 21.02 9.06
N TYR A 7 14.00 19.74 9.09
CA TYR A 7 13.70 18.87 7.97
C TYR A 7 12.19 18.80 7.82
N PRO A 8 11.63 18.96 6.61
CA PRO A 8 10.22 18.71 6.33
C PRO A 8 10.00 17.20 6.35
N LEU A 9 10.13 16.59 7.52
CA LEU A 9 9.49 15.32 7.81
C LEU A 9 8.00 15.65 7.84
N ILE A 10 7.25 14.96 6.98
CA ILE A 10 5.82 15.17 6.73
C ILE A 10 5.11 15.35 8.08
N ASP A 11 4.63 16.57 8.32
CA ASP A 11 3.90 16.92 9.55
C ASP A 11 2.72 15.94 9.75
N GLY A 12 2.73 15.20 10.86
CA GLY A 12 1.58 14.43 11.33
C GLY A 12 1.61 12.91 11.19
N LEU A 13 2.66 12.29 10.64
CA LEU A 13 2.82 10.82 10.64
C LEU A 13 4.02 10.38 11.50
N ASN A 14 3.80 9.46 12.43
CA ASN A 14 4.90 8.78 13.13
C ASN A 14 5.60 7.82 12.16
N VAL A 15 6.89 7.53 12.40
CA VAL A 15 7.71 6.63 11.57
C VAL A 15 7.02 5.27 11.36
N ASP A 16 6.33 4.77 12.38
CA ASP A 16 5.58 3.51 12.33
C ASP A 16 4.45 3.55 11.30
N GLU A 17 3.76 4.69 11.16
CA GLU A 17 2.66 4.85 10.19
C GLU A 17 3.20 4.89 8.76
N ILE A 18 4.35 5.53 8.55
CA ILE A 18 5.04 5.52 7.25
C ILE A 18 5.42 4.08 6.88
N ILE A 19 5.95 3.31 7.83
CA ILE A 19 6.28 1.89 7.62
C ILE A 19 5.03 1.09 7.24
N ASP A 20 3.91 1.29 7.93
CA ASP A 20 2.66 0.58 7.63
C ASP A 20 2.10 0.95 6.24
N VAL A 21 2.20 2.21 5.81
CA VAL A 21 1.82 2.62 4.44
C VAL A 21 2.74 1.98 3.39
N VAL A 22 4.05 1.99 3.62
CA VAL A 22 5.02 1.33 2.72
C VAL A 22 4.75 -0.16 2.64
N ASN A 23 4.49 -0.81 3.77
CA ASN A 23 4.19 -2.24 3.84
C ASN A 23 2.94 -2.60 3.02
N PHE A 24 1.90 -1.77 3.03
CA PHE A 24 0.75 -1.96 2.15
C PHE A 24 1.16 -2.00 0.67
N PHE A 25 1.92 -1.03 0.20
CA PHE A 25 2.37 -1.00 -1.20
C PHE A 25 3.33 -2.15 -1.54
N GLN A 26 4.19 -2.57 -0.60
CA GLN A 26 5.01 -3.78 -0.79
C GLN A 26 4.16 -5.04 -0.96
N THR A 27 3.05 -5.19 -0.22
CA THR A 27 2.13 -6.32 -0.44
C THR A 27 1.47 -6.28 -1.81
N VAL A 28 1.27 -5.09 -2.40
CA VAL A 28 0.81 -4.93 -3.78
C VAL A 28 1.89 -5.41 -4.74
N GLU A 29 3.14 -4.95 -4.60
CA GLU A 29 4.29 -5.40 -5.43
C GLU A 29 4.42 -6.92 -5.41
N GLN A 30 4.37 -7.53 -4.22
CA GLN A 30 4.46 -8.98 -4.06
C GLN A 30 3.34 -9.73 -4.77
N ALA A 31 2.14 -9.17 -4.86
CA ALA A 31 1.04 -9.79 -5.60
C ALA A 31 1.32 -9.88 -7.12
N TYR A 32 2.15 -8.99 -7.66
CA TYR A 32 2.56 -8.99 -9.06
C TYR A 32 3.87 -9.75 -9.30
N GLU A 33 4.90 -9.51 -8.48
CA GLU A 33 6.26 -9.99 -8.71
C GLU A 33 6.53 -11.39 -8.15
N GLN A 34 5.94 -11.74 -6.99
CA GLN A 34 6.28 -13.01 -6.36
C GLN A 34 5.63 -14.18 -7.09
N SER A 35 6.42 -15.23 -7.31
CA SER A 35 5.96 -16.44 -8.02
C SER A 35 4.72 -17.08 -7.37
N ASN A 36 4.61 -16.97 -6.04
CA ASN A 36 3.49 -17.50 -5.24
C ASN A 36 2.43 -16.45 -4.89
N GLY A 37 2.63 -15.18 -5.29
CA GLY A 37 1.82 -14.03 -4.85
C GLY A 37 1.98 -13.73 -3.36
N VAL A 38 1.13 -12.83 -2.85
CA VAL A 38 1.07 -12.47 -1.43
C VAL A 38 -0.04 -13.24 -0.72
N LYS A 39 0.14 -13.59 0.57
CA LYS A 39 -0.96 -14.19 1.33
C LYS A 39 -2.11 -13.19 1.45
N ARG A 40 -3.34 -13.66 1.22
CA ARG A 40 -4.55 -12.84 1.31
C ARG A 40 -4.74 -12.21 2.68
N ALA A 41 -4.44 -12.95 3.75
CA ALA A 41 -4.54 -12.45 5.11
C ALA A 41 -3.59 -11.27 5.33
N ASP A 42 -2.31 -11.45 4.98
CA ASP A 42 -1.27 -10.43 5.14
C ASP A 42 -1.60 -9.16 4.34
N PHE A 43 -2.09 -9.29 3.10
CA PHE A 43 -2.55 -8.16 2.29
C PHE A 43 -3.74 -7.42 2.93
N ILE A 44 -4.76 -8.15 3.40
CA ILE A 44 -5.94 -7.55 4.02
C ILE A 44 -5.57 -6.79 5.29
N ASP A 45 -4.67 -7.34 6.10
CA ASP A 45 -4.24 -6.71 7.33
C ASP A 45 -3.41 -5.45 7.06
N ALA A 46 -2.50 -5.49 6.08
CA ALA A 46 -1.76 -4.31 5.62
C ALA A 46 -2.71 -3.23 5.06
N TYR A 47 -3.69 -3.62 4.23
CA TYR A 47 -4.68 -2.69 3.68
C TYR A 47 -5.54 -2.04 4.77
N ARG A 48 -5.96 -2.80 5.80
CA ARG A 48 -6.71 -2.24 6.93
C ARG A 48 -5.93 -1.19 7.70
N LYS A 49 -4.65 -1.45 7.98
CA LYS A 49 -3.77 -0.47 8.63
C LYS A 49 -3.60 0.78 7.79
N PHE A 50 -3.36 0.62 6.49
CA PHE A 50 -3.31 1.74 5.55
C PHE A 50 -4.59 2.59 5.61
N GLN A 51 -5.77 1.96 5.64
CA GLN A 51 -7.05 2.66 5.77
C GLN A 51 -7.26 3.36 7.12
N GLN A 52 -6.66 2.86 8.20
CA GLN A 52 -6.69 3.49 9.52
C GLN A 52 -5.82 4.74 9.56
N ILE A 53 -4.63 4.66 8.96
CA ILE A 53 -3.66 5.77 8.88
C ILE A 53 -4.16 6.85 7.92
N VAL A 54 -4.70 6.45 6.77
CA VAL A 54 -5.23 7.35 5.75
C VAL A 54 -6.76 7.19 5.68
N PRO A 55 -7.56 7.78 6.58
CA PRO A 55 -9.01 7.58 6.61
C PRO A 55 -9.74 8.23 5.43
N SER A 56 -9.13 9.24 4.79
CA SER A 56 -9.68 9.93 3.63
C SER A 56 -9.63 9.07 2.38
N LYS A 57 -10.80 8.66 1.86
CA LYS A 57 -10.88 7.90 0.59
C LYS A 57 -10.28 8.64 -0.61
N MET A 58 -10.30 9.97 -0.59
CA MET A 58 -9.72 10.76 -1.67
C MET A 58 -8.19 10.67 -1.64
N GLU A 59 -7.61 10.75 -0.44
CA GLU A 59 -6.18 10.65 -0.21
C GLU A 59 -5.67 9.23 -0.49
N GLN A 60 -6.40 8.20 -0.05
CA GLN A 60 -6.12 6.81 -0.40
C GLN A 60 -5.99 6.65 -1.93
N LYS A 61 -6.97 7.14 -2.69
CA LYS A 61 -6.95 7.08 -4.16
C LYS A 61 -5.80 7.86 -4.78
N GLN A 62 -5.44 9.00 -4.20
CA GLN A 62 -4.31 9.79 -4.69
C GLN A 62 -3.00 9.03 -4.52
N LEU A 63 -2.78 8.44 -3.34
CA LEU A 63 -1.60 7.62 -3.05
C LEU A 63 -1.55 6.36 -3.93
N GLU A 64 -2.67 5.64 -4.05
CA GLU A 64 -2.77 4.45 -4.93
C GLU A 64 -2.43 4.81 -6.39
N LYS A 65 -2.94 5.94 -6.88
CA LYS A 65 -2.67 6.41 -8.25
C LYS A 65 -1.21 6.83 -8.44
N GLU A 66 -0.64 7.54 -7.48
CA GLU A 66 0.78 7.92 -7.53
C GLU A 66 1.70 6.70 -7.51
N PHE A 67 1.36 5.72 -6.68
CA PHE A 67 2.05 4.44 -6.63
C PHE A 67 1.95 3.69 -7.97
N GLU A 68 0.75 3.57 -8.54
CA GLU A 68 0.53 2.91 -9.84
C GLU A 68 1.29 3.62 -10.97
N GLN A 69 1.33 4.96 -10.98
CA GLN A 69 2.08 5.74 -11.97
C GLN A 69 3.59 5.51 -11.91
N ARG A 70 4.14 5.23 -10.72
CA ARG A 70 5.58 5.04 -10.51
C ARG A 70 6.02 3.59 -10.66
N SER A 71 5.21 2.65 -10.19
CA SER A 71 5.53 1.21 -10.18
C SER A 71 4.96 0.44 -11.37
N GLY A 72 3.87 0.92 -11.97
CA GLY A 72 3.06 0.16 -12.93
C GLY A 72 2.08 -0.82 -12.28
N TYR A 73 2.07 -0.96 -10.95
CA TYR A 73 1.22 -1.93 -10.25
C TYR A 73 -0.05 -1.29 -9.71
N SER A 74 -1.20 -1.90 -10.03
CA SER A 74 -2.50 -1.37 -9.60
C SER A 74 -2.93 -1.97 -8.26
N ALA A 75 -2.80 -1.18 -7.20
CA ALA A 75 -3.30 -1.54 -5.87
C ALA A 75 -4.81 -1.88 -5.90
N TYR A 76 -5.58 -1.16 -6.73
CA TYR A 76 -7.00 -1.40 -6.93
C TYR A 76 -7.30 -2.83 -7.42
N GLN A 77 -6.51 -3.35 -8.36
CA GLN A 77 -6.69 -4.72 -8.84
C GLN A 77 -6.46 -5.74 -7.73
N VAL A 78 -5.40 -5.56 -6.93
CA VAL A 78 -5.11 -6.45 -5.78
C VAL A 78 -6.24 -6.39 -4.74
N VAL A 79 -6.75 -5.20 -4.43
CA VAL A 79 -7.91 -5.05 -3.54
C VAL A 79 -9.14 -5.76 -4.10
N LYS A 80 -9.40 -5.64 -5.40
CA LYS A 80 -10.54 -6.31 -6.04
C LYS A 80 -10.44 -7.83 -5.92
N ILE A 81 -9.30 -8.43 -6.27
CA ILE A 81 -9.14 -9.89 -6.15
C ILE A 81 -9.18 -10.34 -4.69
N SER A 82 -8.72 -9.53 -3.73
CA SER A 82 -8.77 -9.88 -2.30
C SER A 82 -10.20 -10.07 -1.79
N LYS A 83 -11.16 -9.38 -2.41
CA LYS A 83 -12.60 -9.44 -2.08
C LYS A 83 -13.30 -10.59 -2.80
N ASP A 84 -12.94 -10.82 -4.06
CA ASP A 84 -13.62 -11.79 -4.92
C ASP A 84 -13.06 -13.22 -4.78
N ALA A 85 -11.77 -13.38 -4.46
CA ALA A 85 -11.11 -14.68 -4.36
C ALA A 85 -11.23 -15.32 -2.97
N GLN A 86 -11.52 -16.62 -2.93
CA GLN A 86 -11.35 -17.46 -1.73
C GLN A 86 -9.93 -18.06 -1.61
N SER A 87 -9.02 -17.66 -2.51
CA SER A 87 -7.65 -18.16 -2.54
C SER A 87 -6.84 -17.70 -1.33
N ILE A 88 -5.96 -18.60 -0.84
CA ILE A 88 -5.04 -18.32 0.26
C ILE A 88 -4.00 -17.26 -0.15
N ASN A 89 -3.58 -17.28 -1.42
CA ASN A 89 -2.66 -16.31 -2.00
C ASN A 89 -3.33 -15.49 -3.10
N LEU A 90 -2.95 -14.22 -3.18
CA LEU A 90 -3.35 -13.25 -4.18
C LEU A 90 -2.20 -13.09 -5.16
N LYS A 91 -2.45 -13.43 -6.42
CA LYS A 91 -1.49 -13.26 -7.51
C LYS A 91 -2.17 -12.60 -8.68
N ILE A 92 -1.59 -11.53 -9.18
CA ILE A 92 -1.99 -10.93 -10.44
C ILE A 92 -1.16 -11.61 -11.53
N HIS A 93 -1.86 -12.23 -12.47
CA HIS A 93 -1.24 -12.66 -13.71
C HIS A 93 -1.38 -11.51 -14.70
N GLU A 94 -0.28 -10.84 -15.04
CA GLU A 94 -0.28 -10.01 -16.24
C GLU A 94 -0.63 -10.91 -17.45
N ALA A 95 -1.51 -10.39 -18.31
CA ALA A 95 -1.94 -11.05 -19.53
C ALA A 95 -0.89 -10.91 -20.64
#